data_AF-A0AA92YIH9-F1
#
_entry.id   AF-A0AA92YIH9-F1
#
_cell.length_a   1.000
_cell.length_b   1.000
_cell.length_c   1.000
_cell.angle_alpha   90.00
_cell.angle_beta   90.00
_cell.angle_gamma   90.00
#
_symmetry.space_group_name_H-M   'P 1'
#
loop_
_entity.id
_entity.type
_entity.pdbx_description
1 polymer ?
#
loop_
_entity_poly.entity_id
_entity_poly.type
_entity_poly.pdbx_seq_one_letter_code
_entity_poly.pdbx_strand_id
1 'polypeptide(L)'
;MFSTLLSCKEEILLVSAVKEITVPGRPNQDQYVQYKIQFEVTKDDQNLKIEDITFPQLDVKKDKLRFDIMDVSSNSITKTITKKGKYLLNIRPDSELQNQMITTKKDEIVIFLIKNNKTEQIKISSFVEKTKRIR
;
A
#
# COMPACT_ATOMS: atom_id res chain seq x y z
N MET A 1 -28.41 -18.25 -26.14
CA MET A 1 -27.23 -17.38 -26.16
C MET A 1 -27.13 -16.69 -24.81
N PHE A 2 -26.20 -17.11 -23.97
CA PHE A 2 -25.79 -16.31 -22.81
C PHE A 2 -24.30 -16.05 -22.98
N SER A 3 -24.01 -14.79 -23.33
CA SER A 3 -22.65 -14.28 -23.48
C SER A 3 -21.95 -14.41 -22.13
N THR A 4 -20.99 -15.32 -22.03
CA THR A 4 -19.97 -15.28 -21.00
C THR A 4 -19.12 -14.06 -21.31
N LEU A 5 -19.48 -12.91 -20.74
CA LEU A 5 -18.60 -11.76 -20.67
C LEU A 5 -17.41 -12.19 -19.81
N LEU A 6 -16.36 -12.68 -20.46
CA LEU A 6 -15.05 -12.89 -19.85
C LEU A 6 -14.68 -11.60 -19.14
N SER A 7 -14.72 -11.65 -17.81
CA SER A 7 -14.23 -10.62 -16.91
C SER A 7 -12.87 -10.15 -17.41
N CYS A 8 -12.74 -8.84 -17.66
CA CYS A 8 -11.46 -8.21 -17.95
C CYS A 8 -10.45 -8.70 -16.92
N LYS A 9 -9.42 -9.45 -17.35
CA LYS A 9 -8.30 -9.90 -16.51
C LYS A 9 -7.81 -8.71 -15.69
N GLU A 10 -7.99 -8.77 -14.37
CA GLU A 10 -7.46 -7.79 -13.43
C GLU A 10 -5.95 -7.64 -13.69
N GLU A 11 -5.52 -6.42 -14.03
CA GLU A 11 -4.14 -6.14 -14.43
C GLU A 11 -3.21 -5.93 -13.23
N ILE A 12 -3.82 -5.74 -12.06
CA ILE A 12 -3.18 -5.57 -10.75
C ILE A 12 -3.94 -6.48 -9.79
N LEU A 13 -3.22 -7.44 -9.21
CA LEU A 13 -3.76 -8.40 -8.26
C LEU A 13 -3.20 -8.09 -6.87
N LEU A 14 -4.08 -7.87 -5.89
CA LEU A 14 -3.65 -7.75 -4.50
C LEU A 14 -3.17 -9.11 -3.99
N VAL A 15 -1.90 -9.20 -3.60
CA VAL A 15 -1.30 -10.43 -3.06
C VAL A 15 -1.43 -10.46 -1.54
N SER A 16 -1.12 -9.34 -0.88
CA SER A 16 -1.28 -9.22 0.57
C SER A 16 -1.34 -7.76 1.02
N ALA A 17 -2.00 -7.53 2.15
CA ALA A 17 -2.01 -6.25 2.83
C ALA A 17 -1.76 -6.48 4.32
N VAL A 18 -0.69 -5.88 4.84
CA VAL A 18 -0.24 -6.06 6.22
C VAL A 18 -0.15 -4.71 6.90
N LYS A 19 -0.72 -4.60 8.10
CA LYS A 19 -0.46 -3.53 9.04
C LYS A 19 0.59 -4.03 10.03
N GLU A 20 1.80 -3.47 9.95
CA GLU A 20 2.90 -3.86 10.84
C GLU A 20 3.11 -2.80 11.92
N ILE A 21 2.88 -3.18 13.18
CA ILE A 21 3.16 -2.35 14.36
C ILE A 21 4.50 -2.79 14.94
N THR A 22 5.46 -1.87 14.97
CA THR A 22 6.77 -2.12 15.55
C THR A 22 6.86 -1.51 16.95
N VAL A 23 7.18 -2.36 17.92
CA VAL A 23 7.45 -1.98 19.30
C VAL A 23 8.96 -2.00 19.52
N PRO A 24 9.58 -0.83 19.75
CA PRO A 24 11.01 -0.75 20.01
C PRO A 24 11.35 -1.28 21.41
N GLY A 25 12.54 -1.83 21.58
CA GLY A 25 13.04 -2.38 22.84
C GLY A 25 13.60 -1.31 23.80
N ARG A 26 13.70 -0.06 23.34
CA ARG A 26 14.20 1.07 24.13
C ARG A 26 13.04 1.86 24.73
N PRO A 27 13.09 2.21 26.03
CA PRO A 27 11.98 2.86 26.73
C PRO A 27 11.63 4.27 26.22
N ASN A 28 12.52 4.92 25.48
CA ASN A 28 12.33 6.28 24.94
C ASN A 28 12.12 6.31 23.42
N GLN A 29 11.75 5.18 22.82
CA GLN A 29 11.37 5.13 21.41
C GLN A 29 9.88 4.83 21.30
N ASP A 30 9.18 5.64 20.52
CA ASP A 30 7.76 5.44 20.27
C ASP A 30 7.54 4.24 19.33
N GLN A 31 6.42 3.57 19.52
CA GLN A 31 5.94 2.58 18.59
C GLN A 31 5.63 3.24 17.25
N TYR A 32 5.81 2.50 16.16
CA TYR A 32 5.44 2.98 14.84
C TYR A 32 4.73 1.90 14.04
N VAL A 33 3.76 2.30 13.24
CA VAL A 33 3.04 1.48 12.27
C VAL A 33 3.54 1.77 10.86
N GLN A 34 3.52 0.74 10.03
CA GLN A 34 3.68 0.84 8.59
C GLN A 34 2.72 -0.12 7.90
N TYR A 35 2.22 0.27 6.73
CA TYR A 35 1.40 -0.60 5.90
C TYR A 35 2.26 -1.15 4.76
N LYS A 36 2.20 -2.46 4.57
CA LYS A 36 2.93 -3.20 3.54
C LYS A 36 1.91 -3.86 2.62
N ILE A 37 1.81 -3.33 1.41
CA ILE A 37 0.82 -3.78 0.42
C ILE A 37 1.58 -4.39 -0.73
N GLN A 38 1.45 -5.70 -0.89
CA GLN A 38 2.05 -6.43 -1.99
C GLN A 38 1.01 -6.67 -3.06
N PHE A 39 1.35 -6.33 -4.30
CA PHE A 39 0.51 -6.58 -5.46
C PHE A 39 1.34 -7.13 -6.62
N GLU A 40 0.67 -7.82 -7.53
CA GLU A 40 1.24 -8.40 -8.73
C GLU A 40 0.66 -7.70 -9.96
N VAL A 41 1.53 -7.13 -10.78
CA VAL A 41 1.17 -6.57 -12.08
C VAL A 41 1.32 -7.65 -13.12
N THR A 42 0.24 -7.96 -13.84
CA THR A 42 0.18 -9.13 -14.73
C THR A 42 0.48 -8.79 -16.19
N LYS A 43 0.66 -7.50 -16.52
CA LYS A 43 0.96 -7.03 -17.88
C LYS A 43 2.10 -6.01 -17.88
N ASP A 44 2.91 -6.06 -18.93
CA ASP A 44 3.93 -5.06 -19.21
C ASP A 44 3.30 -3.74 -19.72
N ASP A 45 4.09 -2.67 -19.75
CA ASP A 45 3.80 -1.36 -20.36
C ASP A 45 2.61 -0.57 -19.78
N GLN A 46 2.30 -0.79 -18.50
CA GLN A 46 1.18 -0.11 -17.83
C GLN A 46 1.48 1.34 -17.39
N ASN A 47 2.75 1.76 -17.44
CA ASN A 47 3.25 3.06 -16.96
C ASN A 47 2.58 3.50 -15.64
N LEU A 48 2.45 2.55 -14.71
CA LEU A 48 1.64 2.73 -13.54
C LEU A 48 2.40 3.55 -12.48
N LYS A 49 1.75 4.57 -11.96
CA LYS A 49 2.29 5.46 -10.92
C LYS A 49 1.28 5.57 -9.80
N ILE A 50 1.75 5.57 -8.56
CA ILE A 50 0.91 5.97 -7.43
C ILE A 50 0.93 7.49 -7.36
N GLU A 51 -0.25 8.08 -7.50
CA GLU A 51 -0.47 9.52 -7.40
C GLU A 51 -0.72 9.95 -5.96
N ASP A 52 -1.54 9.17 -5.24
CA ASP A 52 -1.94 9.49 -3.88
C ASP A 52 -2.35 8.27 -3.08
N ILE A 53 -2.36 8.43 -1.75
CA ILE A 53 -2.80 7.44 -0.78
C ILE A 53 -3.58 8.16 0.30
N THR A 54 -4.81 7.73 0.54
CA THR A 54 -5.65 8.30 1.60
C THR A 54 -6.13 7.24 2.57
N PHE A 55 -6.42 7.70 3.79
CA PHE A 55 -7.02 6.89 4.86
C PHE A 55 -8.37 7.51 5.17
N PRO A 56 -9.48 7.07 4.54
CA PRO A 56 -10.77 7.77 4.63
C PRO A 56 -11.32 7.98 6.05
N GLN A 57 -10.91 7.13 6.98
CA GLN A 57 -11.28 7.16 8.40
C GLN A 57 -10.45 8.15 9.23
N LEU A 58 -9.39 8.74 8.65
CA LEU A 58 -8.53 9.71 9.31
C LEU A 58 -8.48 10.98 8.45
N ASP A 59 -8.59 12.15 9.08
CA ASP A 59 -8.38 13.43 8.40
C ASP A 59 -6.88 13.67 8.17
N VAL A 60 -6.30 12.88 7.27
CA VAL A 60 -4.86 12.87 6.98
C VAL A 60 -4.57 13.77 5.81
N LYS A 61 -3.77 14.81 6.05
CA LYS A 61 -3.14 15.56 4.98
C LYS A 61 -2.04 14.74 4.30
N LYS A 62 -1.97 14.81 2.98
CA LYS A 62 -1.04 14.05 2.12
C LYS A 62 0.43 14.19 2.50
N ASP A 63 0.83 15.36 2.99
CA ASP A 63 2.20 15.68 3.41
C ASP A 63 2.67 14.88 4.63
N LYS A 64 1.75 14.26 5.38
CA LYS A 64 2.04 13.44 6.56
C LYS A 64 2.21 11.95 6.24
N LEU A 65 2.26 11.58 4.97
CA LEU A 65 2.44 10.21 4.50
C LEU A 65 3.65 10.11 3.60
N ARG A 66 4.52 9.13 3.89
CA ARG A 66 5.63 8.76 3.02
C ARG A 66 5.36 7.39 2.44
N PHE A 67 5.64 7.21 1.17
CA PHE A 67 5.55 5.89 0.56
C PHE A 67 6.65 5.65 -0.47
N ASP A 68 6.97 4.38 -0.67
CA ASP A 68 7.80 3.89 -1.76
C ASP A 68 7.24 2.60 -2.32
N ILE A 69 7.56 2.38 -3.59
CA ILE A 69 7.25 1.15 -4.29
C ILE A 69 8.57 0.45 -4.55
N MET A 70 8.66 -0.82 -4.18
CA MET A 70 9.83 -1.66 -4.39
C MET A 70 9.48 -2.79 -5.35
N ASP A 71 10.30 -2.99 -6.38
CA ASP A 71 10.28 -4.21 -7.17
C ASP A 71 10.88 -5.33 -6.33
N VAL A 72 10.08 -6.37 -6.03
CA VAL A 72 10.48 -7.45 -5.14
C VAL A 72 11.58 -8.31 -5.76
N SER A 73 11.65 -8.40 -7.09
CA SER A 73 12.63 -9.24 -7.78
C SER A 73 14.03 -8.64 -7.79
N SER A 74 14.13 -7.33 -8.00
CA SER A 74 15.39 -6.60 -8.02
C SER A 74 15.74 -5.93 -6.68
N ASN A 75 14.82 -5.95 -5.72
CA ASN A 75 14.94 -5.27 -4.43
C ASN A 75 15.29 -3.78 -4.58
N SER A 76 14.71 -3.12 -5.59
CA SER A 76 15.00 -1.73 -5.93
C SER A 76 13.75 -0.85 -5.82
N ILE A 77 13.90 0.35 -5.27
CA ILE A 77 12.82 1.35 -5.23
C ILE A 77 12.58 1.88 -6.64
N THR A 78 11.31 1.94 -7.03
CA THR A 78 10.86 2.52 -8.29
C THR A 78 9.77 3.56 -8.04
N LYS A 79 9.71 4.57 -8.91
CA LYS A 79 8.62 5.55 -8.95
C LYS A 79 7.53 5.19 -9.96
N THR A 80 7.80 4.25 -10.86
CA THR A 80 6.90 3.88 -11.95
C THR A 80 7.04 2.41 -12.25
N ILE A 81 5.91 1.73 -12.37
CA ILE A 81 5.82 0.30 -12.66
C ILE A 81 5.55 0.14 -14.15
N THR A 82 6.56 -0.34 -14.87
CA THR A 82 6.52 -0.52 -16.33
C THR A 82 6.55 -1.98 -16.75
N LYS A 83 6.84 -2.89 -15.82
CA LYS A 83 7.00 -4.33 -16.10
C LYS A 83 6.01 -5.13 -15.28
N LYS A 84 5.65 -6.30 -15.78
CA LYS A 84 4.97 -7.33 -14.99
C LYS A 84 5.87 -7.80 -13.86
N GLY A 85 5.29 -8.13 -12.72
CA GLY A 85 6.04 -8.59 -11.56
C GLY A 85 5.36 -8.29 -10.23
N LYS A 86 6.06 -8.63 -9.15
CA LYS A 86 5.59 -8.39 -7.79
C LYS A 86 6.21 -7.11 -7.24
N TYR A 87 5.35 -6.27 -6.68
CA TYR A 87 5.72 -4.99 -6.12
C TYR A 87 5.24 -4.88 -4.69
N LEU A 88 6.05 -4.21 -3.86
CA LEU A 88 5.72 -3.91 -2.47
C LEU A 88 5.60 -2.40 -2.31
N LEU A 89 4.40 -1.94 -1.97
CA LEU A 89 4.14 -0.58 -1.53
C LEU A 89 4.31 -0.52 -0.01
N ASN A 90 5.30 0.25 0.44
CA ASN A 90 5.48 0.56 1.85
C ASN A 90 4.91 1.96 2.14
N ILE A 91 3.97 2.06 3.07
CA ILE A 91 3.38 3.32 3.51
C ILE A 91 3.80 3.55 4.96
N ARG A 92 4.40 4.71 5.20
CA ARG A 92 4.92 5.14 6.51
C ARG A 92 4.25 6.45 6.89
N PRO A 93 3.34 6.44 7.86
CA PRO A 93 2.77 7.65 8.42
C PRO A 93 3.84 8.42 9.20
N ASP A 94 3.75 9.75 9.23
CA ASP A 94 4.58 10.56 10.12
C ASP A 94 4.16 10.38 11.59
N SER A 95 5.03 10.79 12.53
CA SER A 95 4.89 10.55 13.98
C SER A 95 3.53 10.94 14.56
N GLU A 96 2.96 12.05 14.11
CA GLU A 96 1.66 12.55 14.59
C GLU A 96 0.48 11.60 14.28
N LEU A 97 0.59 10.80 13.22
CA LEU A 97 -0.44 9.85 12.78
C LEU A 97 -0.24 8.45 13.35
N GLN A 98 0.97 8.14 13.83
CA GLN A 98 1.33 6.80 14.32
C GLN A 98 0.35 6.31 15.39
N ASN A 99 0.10 7.11 16.42
CA ASN A 99 -0.79 6.73 17.52
C ASN A 99 -2.24 6.53 17.08
N GLN A 100 -2.73 7.38 16.18
CA GLN A 100 -4.09 7.27 15.65
C GLN A 100 -4.24 5.99 14.83
N MET A 101 -3.27 5.68 13.97
CA MET A 101 -3.30 4.48 13.13
C MET A 101 -3.08 3.19 13.93
N ILE A 102 -2.23 3.21 14.97
CA ILE A 102 -2.06 2.07 15.89
C ILE A 102 -3.38 1.71 16.59
N THR A 103 -4.12 2.72 17.06
CA THR A 103 -5.36 2.52 17.83
C THR A 103 -6.60 2.29 16.95
N THR A 104 -6.51 2.62 15.66
CA THR A 104 -7.60 2.42 14.71
C THR A 104 -7.88 0.93 14.49
N LYS A 105 -9.13 0.51 14.72
CA LYS A 105 -9.59 -0.88 14.57
C LYS A 105 -10.04 -1.25 13.16
N LYS A 106 -10.37 -0.25 12.34
CA LYS A 106 -10.81 -0.44 10.96
C LYS A 106 -9.94 0.41 10.06
N ASP A 107 -8.94 -0.23 9.47
CA ASP A 107 -8.08 0.43 8.50
C ASP A 107 -8.69 0.29 7.11
N GLU A 108 -8.92 1.44 6.49
CA GLU A 108 -9.20 1.56 5.07
C GLU A 108 -8.11 2.42 4.42
N ILE A 109 -7.61 1.96 3.28
CA ILE A 109 -6.66 2.70 2.45
C ILE A 109 -7.22 2.76 1.04
N VAL A 110 -7.22 3.95 0.46
CA VAL A 110 -7.51 4.16 -0.97
C VAL A 110 -6.24 4.63 -1.66
N ILE A 111 -5.80 3.85 -2.64
CA ILE A 111 -4.62 4.14 -3.46
C ILE A 111 -5.10 4.68 -4.80
N PHE A 112 -4.67 5.88 -5.15
CA PHE A 112 -4.93 6.52 -6.43
C PHE A 112 -3.76 6.23 -7.38
N LEU A 113 -4.07 5.63 -8.52
CA LEU A 113 -3.10 5.15 -9.50
C LEU A 113 -3.33 5.89 -10.81
N ILE A 114 -2.26 6.41 -11.42
CA ILE A 114 -2.28 6.86 -12.81
C ILE A 114 -1.78 5.70 -13.67
N LYS A 115 -2.63 5.25 -14.58
CA LYS A 115 -2.34 4.19 -15.55
C LYS A 115 -2.80 4.68 -16.92
N ASN A 116 -1.87 4.79 -17.87
CA ASN A 116 -2.16 5.28 -19.23
C ASN A 116 -2.99 6.59 -19.25
N ASN A 117 -2.62 7.56 -18.42
CA ASN A 117 -3.29 8.86 -18.24
C ASN A 117 -4.72 8.80 -17.69
N LYS A 118 -5.15 7.65 -17.15
CA LYS A 118 -6.41 7.51 -16.42
C LYS A 118 -6.13 7.25 -14.95
N THR A 119 -6.91 7.89 -14.08
CA THR A 119 -6.85 7.64 -12.64
C THR A 119 -7.74 6.44 -12.30
N GLU A 120 -7.14 5.41 -11.72
CA GLU A 120 -7.80 4.24 -11.14
C GLU A 120 -7.67 4.29 -9.62
N GLN A 121 -8.58 3.64 -8.89
CA GLN A 121 -8.56 3.57 -7.44
C GLN A 121 -8.54 2.12 -6.98
N ILE A 122 -7.66 1.80 -6.03
CA ILE A 122 -7.68 0.52 -5.31
C ILE A 122 -8.01 0.79 -3.86
N LYS A 123 -9.10 0.18 -3.39
CA LYS A 123 -9.54 0.25 -2.00
C LYS A 123 -9.16 -1.03 -1.28
N ILE A 124 -8.50 -0.89 -0.13
CA ILE A 124 -8.10 -2.00 0.74
C ILE A 124 -8.68 -1.75 2.12
N SER A 125 -9.53 -2.66 2.58
CA SER A 125 -10.22 -2.57 3.87
C SER A 125 -9.93 -3.74 4.81
N SER A 126 -9.09 -4.69 4.37
CA SER A 126 -8.72 -5.87 5.14
C SER A 126 -7.21 -5.97 5.21
N PHE A 127 -6.68 -5.92 6.44
CA PHE A 127 -5.26 -5.99 6.73
C PHE A 127 -4.99 -7.12 7.71
N VAL A 128 -3.91 -7.86 7.47
CA VAL A 128 -3.34 -8.75 8.48
C VAL A 128 -2.52 -7.89 9.42
N GLU A 129 -2.89 -7.85 10.70
CA GLU A 129 -2.09 -7.15 11.72
C GLU A 129 -0.91 -8.01 12.15
N LYS A 130 0.29 -7.41 12.20
CA LYS A 130 1.52 -8.04 12.69
C LYS A 130 2.22 -7.13 13.67
N THR A 131 2.52 -7.63 14.85
CA THR A 131 3.35 -6.91 15.83
C THR A 131 4.79 -7.43 15.75
N LYS A 132 5.75 -6.53 15.50
CA LYS A 132 7.18 -6.83 15.51
C LYS A 132 7.83 -6.18 16.72
N ARG A 133 8.59 -6.95 17.50
CA ARG A 133 9.41 -6.43 18.59
C ARG A 133 10.87 -6.36 18.14
N ILE A 134 11.50 -5.20 18.28
CA ILE A 134 12.93 -5.02 18.01
C ILE A 134 13.63 -4.90 19.35
N ARG A 135 14.71 -5.66 19.56
CA ARG A 135 15.51 -5.61 20.78
C ARG A 135 16.61 -4.56 20.65
#